data_AF-A0A7V7XDN7-F1
#
_entry.id   AF-A0A7V7XDN7-F1
#
_cell.length_a   1.000
_cell.length_b   1.000
_cell.length_c   1.000
_cell.angle_alpha   90.00
_cell.angle_beta   90.00
_cell.angle_gamma   90.00
#
_symmetry.space_group_name_H-M   'P 1'
#
loop_
_entity.id
_entity.type
_entity.pdbx_description
1 polymer ?
#
loop_
_entity_poly.entity_id
_entity_poly.type
_entity_poly.pdbx_seq_one_letter_code
_entity_poly.pdbx_strand_id
1 'polypeptide(L)'
;MKITEKMIRERANEQSFSRGQGYYRSGMILNTIKRGNILEGFCEGSEAVPYHIQVMCSDKGIDFATCTCPYSFEGDCKHIVALLLTFLNEPEKFAEKLPLEQSLQERSREELVALMIKMIEKYPDLQNLVDRPVPGKRQIEVDVDSFRREMDYALRHYGGWGDTTAAHTIWSIADTGGEFAEQGDLHNASRIYRVIVEEFLKTHDYPADDEGEFADAYNNALEGLAGCLDDTAFADDAAERQMVLRALLDSYIWDMDEGGYGIAEGVPELLLRYVRPEDISDLRRRVEIAQKRKSQSSYPEWGVRAYASLLMQLDELDETNPEETLQRLREQELFGLVFDKLLSLHRIDEAISIVEQHLHALHERLDAVEKLASAGQTETAIRLAEASNGQEADTRLTDCVMTG
;
A
#
# COMPACT_ATOMS: atom_id res chain seq x y z
N MET A 1 -18.35 -31.08 12.54
CA MET A 1 -19.29 -29.93 12.58
C MET A 1 -20.43 -30.19 13.53
N LYS A 2 -20.53 -29.39 14.59
CA LYS A 2 -21.62 -29.44 15.57
C LYS A 2 -22.19 -28.04 15.78
N ILE A 3 -23.29 -27.73 15.09
CA ILE A 3 -24.02 -26.47 15.26
C ILE A 3 -25.17 -26.69 16.23
N THR A 4 -25.45 -25.71 17.08
CA THR A 4 -26.59 -25.72 18.01
C THR A 4 -27.37 -24.43 17.89
N GLU A 5 -28.67 -24.45 18.21
CA GLU A 5 -29.49 -23.23 18.19
C GLU A 5 -28.93 -22.14 19.11
N LYS A 6 -28.34 -22.54 20.25
CA LYS A 6 -27.69 -21.61 21.18
C LYS A 6 -26.57 -20.82 20.48
N MET A 7 -25.69 -21.50 19.73
CA MET A 7 -24.61 -20.85 18.99
C MET A 7 -25.14 -19.88 17.93
N ILE A 8 -26.25 -20.22 17.26
CA ILE A 8 -26.88 -19.34 16.27
C ILE A 8 -27.46 -18.10 16.96
N ARG A 9 -28.11 -18.28 18.11
CA ARG A 9 -28.73 -17.20 18.88
C ARG A 9 -27.71 -16.24 19.50
N GLU A 10 -26.53 -16.73 19.88
CA GLU A 10 -25.45 -15.90 20.42
C GLU A 10 -24.81 -14.99 19.37
N ARG A 11 -24.95 -15.30 18.08
CA ARG A 11 -24.36 -14.52 16.98
C ARG A 11 -25.29 -13.47 16.38
N ALA A 12 -26.59 -13.51 16.68
CA ALA A 12 -27.58 -12.59 16.11
C ALA A 12 -28.39 -11.89 17.20
N ASN A 13 -28.70 -10.61 17.01
CA ASN A 13 -29.65 -9.93 17.87
C ASN A 13 -31.07 -10.56 17.76
N GLU A 14 -31.92 -10.27 18.74
CA GLU A 14 -33.25 -10.89 18.87
C GLU A 14 -34.12 -10.70 17.62
N GLN A 15 -34.05 -9.51 17.00
CA GLN A 15 -34.84 -9.19 15.81
C GLN A 15 -34.36 -9.98 14.58
N SER A 16 -33.04 -10.04 14.34
CA SER A 16 -32.45 -10.82 13.26
C SER A 16 -32.74 -12.30 13.43
N PHE A 17 -32.64 -12.82 14.66
CA PHE A 17 -32.95 -14.21 14.95
C PHE A 17 -34.42 -14.55 14.69
N SER A 18 -35.35 -13.74 15.20
CA SER A 18 -36.79 -13.92 14.99
C SER A 18 -37.16 -13.89 13.51
N ARG A 19 -36.61 -12.95 12.74
CA ARG A 19 -36.83 -12.87 11.29
C ARG A 19 -36.21 -14.06 10.57
N GLY A 20 -35.02 -14.50 10.97
CA GLY A 20 -34.35 -15.67 10.41
C GLY A 20 -35.17 -16.95 10.59
N GLN A 21 -35.80 -17.14 11.75
CA GLN A 21 -36.76 -18.23 11.96
C GLN A 21 -37.94 -18.15 10.98
N GLY A 22 -38.46 -16.95 10.72
CA GLY A 22 -39.51 -16.73 9.73
C GLY A 22 -39.10 -17.14 8.32
N TYR A 23 -37.88 -16.78 7.91
CA TYR A 23 -37.33 -17.11 6.59
C TYR A 23 -37.07 -18.61 6.42
N TYR A 24 -36.51 -19.24 7.45
CA TYR A 24 -36.36 -20.70 7.51
C TYR A 24 -37.71 -21.41 7.34
N ARG A 25 -38.72 -21.05 8.14
CA ARG A 25 -40.07 -21.66 8.06
C ARG A 25 -40.77 -21.43 6.72
N SER A 26 -40.44 -20.33 6.04
CA SER A 26 -41.01 -19.99 4.74
C SER A 26 -40.27 -20.67 3.58
N GLY A 27 -39.21 -21.43 3.84
CA GLY A 27 -38.44 -22.14 2.81
C GLY A 27 -37.65 -21.22 1.88
N MET A 28 -37.26 -20.04 2.34
CA MET A 28 -36.60 -19.00 1.51
C MET A 28 -35.13 -19.31 1.19
N ILE A 29 -34.59 -20.39 1.75
CA ILE A 29 -33.21 -20.83 1.53
C ILE A 29 -33.19 -21.87 0.41
N LEU A 30 -32.44 -21.56 -0.64
CA LEU A 30 -32.34 -22.31 -1.88
C LEU A 30 -30.90 -22.74 -2.16
N ASN A 31 -30.74 -23.74 -3.02
CA ASN A 31 -29.45 -24.20 -3.56
C ASN A 31 -28.39 -24.44 -2.47
N THR A 32 -28.78 -25.12 -1.39
CA THR A 32 -27.94 -25.42 -0.23
C THR A 32 -26.87 -26.44 -0.56
N ILE A 33 -25.61 -26.07 -0.33
CA ILE A 33 -24.44 -26.90 -0.60
C ILE A 33 -23.58 -26.93 0.66
N LYS A 34 -23.02 -28.11 0.96
CA LYS A 34 -21.97 -28.25 1.97
C LYS A 34 -20.67 -28.68 1.30
N ARG A 35 -19.61 -27.90 1.49
CA ARG A 35 -18.25 -28.17 1.00
C ARG A 35 -17.29 -28.30 2.18
N GLY A 36 -17.01 -29.52 2.60
CA GLY A 36 -16.24 -29.76 3.81
C GLY A 36 -16.90 -29.12 5.03
N ASN A 37 -16.31 -28.04 5.53
CA ASN A 37 -16.77 -27.28 6.69
C ASN A 37 -17.50 -25.96 6.34
N ILE A 38 -17.73 -25.70 5.05
CA ILE A 38 -18.44 -24.51 4.55
C ILE A 38 -19.87 -24.89 4.16
N LEU A 39 -20.82 -24.09 4.62
CA LEU A 39 -22.23 -24.11 4.22
C LEU A 39 -22.50 -22.95 3.27
N GLU A 40 -23.08 -23.24 2.12
CA GLU A 40 -23.45 -22.28 1.09
C GLU A 40 -24.95 -22.36 0.83
N GLY A 41 -25.56 -21.22 0.52
CA GLY A 41 -26.93 -21.18 0.06
C GLY A 41 -27.31 -19.80 -0.44
N PHE A 42 -28.46 -19.72 -1.08
CA PHE A 42 -29.04 -18.47 -1.55
C PHE A 42 -30.33 -18.21 -0.80
N CYS A 43 -30.53 -16.97 -0.35
CA CYS A 43 -31.77 -16.56 0.29
C CYS A 43 -32.54 -15.61 -0.61
N GLU A 44 -33.76 -15.98 -0.94
CA GLU A 44 -34.70 -15.05 -1.56
C GLU A 44 -35.03 -13.92 -0.57
N GLY A 45 -34.98 -12.69 -1.06
CA GLY A 45 -35.10 -11.49 -0.25
C GLY A 45 -35.88 -10.40 -0.97
N SER A 46 -35.57 -9.14 -0.65
CA SER A 46 -36.19 -7.97 -1.29
C SER A 46 -35.67 -7.66 -2.69
N GLU A 47 -34.49 -8.16 -3.03
CA GLU A 47 -33.82 -7.90 -4.31
C GLU A 47 -34.18 -8.95 -5.36
N ALA A 48 -34.02 -8.58 -6.64
CA ALA A 48 -34.26 -9.49 -7.77
C ALA A 48 -33.25 -10.65 -7.82
N VAL A 49 -32.04 -10.43 -7.30
CA VAL A 49 -31.00 -11.47 -7.17
C VAL A 49 -31.00 -11.98 -5.72
N PRO A 50 -31.14 -13.31 -5.49
CA PRO A 50 -31.05 -13.89 -4.16
C PRO A 50 -29.71 -13.60 -3.49
N TYR A 51 -29.71 -13.33 -2.19
CA TYR A 51 -28.50 -13.06 -1.42
C TYR A 51 -27.69 -14.34 -1.25
N HIS A 52 -26.40 -14.30 -1.60
CA HIS A 52 -25.49 -15.42 -1.40
C HIS A 52 -24.98 -15.43 0.03
N ILE A 53 -25.02 -16.60 0.67
CA ILE A 53 -24.64 -16.80 2.06
C ILE A 53 -23.56 -17.87 2.12
N GLN A 54 -22.50 -17.58 2.87
CA GLN A 54 -21.44 -18.53 3.19
C GLN A 54 -21.22 -18.56 4.69
N VAL A 55 -21.16 -19.75 5.27
CA VAL A 55 -20.84 -19.93 6.69
C VAL A 55 -19.77 -21.00 6.86
N MET A 56 -18.65 -20.61 7.44
CA MET A 56 -17.56 -21.49 7.80
C MET A 56 -17.72 -21.95 9.25
N CYS A 57 -17.73 -23.26 9.43
CA CYS A 57 -17.92 -23.89 10.73
C CYS A 57 -16.71 -24.72 11.12
N SER A 58 -16.54 -24.93 12.42
CA SER A 58 -15.58 -25.89 12.99
C SER A 58 -16.29 -26.84 13.93
N ASP A 59 -15.51 -27.67 14.64
CA ASP A 59 -16.05 -28.47 15.74
C ASP A 59 -16.36 -27.64 16.99
N LYS A 60 -15.89 -26.38 17.05
CA LYS A 60 -16.17 -25.44 18.14
C LYS A 60 -17.41 -24.57 17.89
N GLY A 61 -17.91 -24.50 16.67
CA GLY A 61 -19.11 -23.74 16.32
C GLY A 61 -19.02 -23.06 14.96
N ILE A 62 -19.48 -21.81 14.89
CA ILE A 62 -19.47 -20.98 13.69
C ILE A 62 -18.28 -20.04 13.79
N ASP A 63 -17.30 -20.20 12.91
CA ASP A 63 -16.09 -19.38 12.92
C ASP A 63 -16.37 -18.06 12.20
N PHE A 64 -16.94 -18.12 11.00
CA PHE A 64 -17.16 -16.97 10.14
C PHE A 64 -18.44 -17.12 9.31
N ALA A 65 -19.12 -16.00 9.04
CA ALA A 65 -20.33 -15.98 8.23
C ALA A 65 -20.41 -14.68 7.41
N THR A 66 -20.74 -14.81 6.12
CA THR A 66 -20.95 -13.70 5.19
C THR A 66 -22.28 -13.84 4.47
N CYS A 67 -22.84 -12.69 4.10
CA CYS A 67 -24.06 -12.61 3.31
C CYS A 67 -23.98 -11.36 2.43
N THR A 68 -24.35 -11.46 1.17
CA THR A 68 -24.33 -10.32 0.22
C THR A 68 -25.46 -9.32 0.45
N CYS A 69 -26.19 -9.39 1.56
CA CYS A 69 -27.26 -8.44 1.86
C CYS A 69 -26.71 -7.13 2.44
N PRO A 70 -27.39 -5.99 2.22
CA PRO A 70 -26.94 -4.67 2.70
C PRO A 70 -27.11 -4.47 4.21
N TYR A 71 -27.18 -5.55 4.98
CA TYR A 71 -27.35 -5.49 6.43
C TYR A 71 -26.03 -5.11 7.10
N SER A 72 -26.00 -3.94 7.73
CA SER A 72 -24.82 -3.37 8.39
C SER A 72 -25.00 -3.17 9.89
N PHE A 73 -25.93 -3.90 10.53
CA PHE A 73 -26.19 -3.79 11.97
C PHE A 73 -25.48 -4.91 12.75
N GLU A 74 -25.50 -4.81 14.08
CA GLU A 74 -24.82 -5.74 14.98
C GLU A 74 -25.33 -7.19 14.87
N GLY A 75 -24.39 -8.12 14.71
CA GLY A 75 -24.62 -9.56 14.65
C GLY A 75 -24.97 -10.10 13.26
N ASP A 76 -25.07 -11.42 13.16
CA ASP A 76 -25.40 -12.10 11.92
C ASP A 76 -26.81 -11.73 11.44
N CYS A 77 -26.94 -11.46 10.13
CA CYS A 77 -28.21 -11.10 9.54
C CYS A 77 -29.22 -12.26 9.58
N LYS A 78 -30.51 -11.93 9.40
CA LYS A 78 -31.60 -12.92 9.32
C LYS A 78 -31.37 -14.04 8.27
N HIS A 79 -30.64 -13.77 7.19
CA HIS A 79 -30.38 -14.74 6.13
C HIS A 79 -29.36 -15.80 6.59
N ILE A 80 -28.30 -15.37 7.27
CA ILE A 80 -27.31 -16.27 7.90
C ILE A 80 -28.01 -17.17 8.93
N VAL A 81 -28.84 -16.56 9.79
CA VAL A 81 -29.64 -17.31 10.76
C VAL A 81 -30.53 -18.35 10.07
N ALA A 82 -31.22 -17.96 8.98
CA ALA A 82 -32.10 -18.87 8.25
C ALA A 82 -31.32 -20.05 7.62
N LEU A 83 -30.15 -19.81 7.02
CA LEU A 83 -29.30 -20.88 6.49
C LEU A 83 -28.86 -21.84 7.60
N LEU A 84 -28.41 -21.31 8.74
CA LEU A 84 -27.96 -22.11 9.88
C LEU A 84 -29.08 -22.91 10.52
N LEU A 85 -30.28 -22.35 10.63
CA LEU A 85 -31.47 -23.06 11.08
C LEU A 85 -31.88 -24.15 10.08
N THR A 86 -31.75 -23.88 8.77
CA THR A 86 -31.99 -24.89 7.72
C THR A 86 -31.02 -26.06 7.90
N PHE A 87 -29.73 -25.79 8.08
CA PHE A 87 -28.73 -26.84 8.28
C PHE A 87 -28.93 -27.60 9.61
N LEU A 88 -29.31 -26.90 10.69
CA LEU A 88 -29.52 -27.49 12.00
C LEU A 88 -30.70 -28.48 12.01
N ASN A 89 -31.78 -28.14 11.32
CA ASN A 89 -33.03 -28.91 11.37
C ASN A 89 -33.20 -29.87 10.20
N GLU A 90 -32.65 -29.53 9.03
CA GLU A 90 -32.80 -30.26 7.76
C GLU A 90 -31.44 -30.40 7.05
N PRO A 91 -30.41 -31.00 7.70
CA PRO A 91 -29.08 -31.12 7.13
C PRO A 91 -29.06 -31.88 5.79
N GLU A 92 -30.02 -32.76 5.55
CA GLU A 92 -30.20 -33.50 4.29
C GLU A 92 -30.53 -32.64 3.07
N LYS A 93 -30.98 -31.39 3.27
CA LYS A 93 -31.17 -30.43 2.17
C LYS A 93 -29.86 -29.93 1.58
N PHE A 94 -28.74 -30.10 2.29
CA PHE A 94 -27.43 -29.64 1.83
C PHE A 94 -26.79 -30.72 0.96
N ALA A 95 -26.65 -30.43 -0.34
CA ALA A 95 -25.92 -31.31 -1.23
C ALA A 95 -24.44 -31.30 -0.84
N GLU A 96 -23.91 -32.46 -0.44
CA GLU A 96 -22.48 -32.59 -0.18
C GLU A 96 -21.71 -32.54 -1.50
N LYS A 97 -20.80 -31.58 -1.60
CA LYS A 97 -19.87 -31.43 -2.72
C LYS A 97 -18.46 -31.38 -2.18
N LEU A 98 -17.51 -31.82 -3.00
CA LEU A 98 -16.11 -31.64 -2.68
C LEU A 98 -15.77 -30.14 -2.56
N PRO A 99 -14.81 -29.78 -1.70
CA PRO A 99 -14.17 -28.48 -1.75
C PRO A 99 -13.69 -28.17 -3.17
N LEU A 100 -13.67 -26.88 -3.54
CA LEU A 100 -13.30 -26.45 -4.88
C LEU A 100 -11.94 -27.02 -5.29
N GLU A 101 -10.94 -26.87 -4.43
CA GLU A 101 -9.57 -27.34 -4.68
C GLU A 101 -9.52 -28.84 -4.98
N GLN A 102 -10.13 -29.67 -4.14
CA GLN A 102 -10.18 -31.12 -4.36
C GLN A 102 -10.94 -31.46 -5.66
N SER A 103 -12.06 -30.78 -5.93
CA SER A 103 -12.82 -30.98 -7.16
C SER A 103 -12.03 -30.59 -8.42
N LEU A 104 -11.04 -29.69 -8.32
CA LEU A 104 -10.15 -29.32 -9.40
C LEU A 104 -8.99 -30.33 -9.51
N GLN A 105 -8.42 -30.77 -8.39
CA GLN A 105 -7.33 -31.77 -8.36
C GLN A 105 -7.74 -33.13 -8.91
N GLU A 106 -9.01 -33.52 -8.78
CA GLU A 106 -9.54 -34.80 -9.32
C GLU A 106 -9.78 -34.77 -10.84
N ARG A 107 -9.67 -33.60 -11.49
CA ARG A 107 -9.87 -33.47 -12.94
C ARG A 107 -8.57 -33.70 -13.69
N SER A 108 -8.69 -34.30 -14.87
CA SER A 108 -7.60 -34.35 -15.83
C SER A 108 -7.25 -32.95 -16.33
N ARG A 109 -6.02 -32.81 -16.87
CA ARG A 109 -5.57 -31.54 -17.46
C ARG A 109 -6.51 -31.08 -18.58
N GLU A 110 -6.99 -32.01 -19.40
CA GLU A 110 -7.89 -31.73 -20.52
C GLU A 110 -9.24 -31.20 -20.03
N GLU A 111 -9.77 -31.75 -18.95
CA GLU A 111 -11.01 -31.29 -18.32
C GLU A 111 -10.87 -29.91 -17.68
N LEU A 112 -9.72 -29.63 -17.05
CA LEU A 112 -9.42 -28.31 -16.49
C LEU A 112 -9.33 -27.25 -17.58
N VAL A 113 -8.61 -27.54 -18.68
CA VAL A 113 -8.53 -26.62 -19.83
C VAL A 113 -9.92 -26.39 -20.43
N ALA A 114 -10.72 -27.43 -20.62
CA ALA A 114 -12.08 -27.30 -21.13
C ALA A 114 -13.00 -26.49 -20.19
N LEU A 115 -12.81 -26.60 -18.87
CA LEU A 115 -13.54 -25.81 -17.89
C LEU A 115 -13.13 -24.33 -17.96
N MET A 116 -11.83 -24.04 -18.04
CA MET A 116 -11.31 -22.68 -18.20
C MET A 116 -11.86 -22.01 -19.46
N ILE A 117 -11.85 -22.70 -20.61
CA ILE A 117 -12.42 -22.18 -21.87
C ILE A 117 -13.89 -21.78 -21.66
N LYS A 118 -14.70 -22.65 -21.04
CA LYS A 118 -16.11 -22.35 -20.76
C LYS A 118 -16.31 -21.19 -19.79
N MET A 119 -15.41 -21.03 -18.81
CA MET A 119 -15.45 -19.90 -17.89
C MET A 119 -15.17 -18.59 -18.63
N ILE A 120 -14.20 -18.57 -19.53
CA ILE A 120 -13.85 -17.40 -20.36
C ILE A 120 -14.96 -17.10 -21.37
N GLU A 121 -15.55 -18.11 -22.01
CA GLU A 121 -16.70 -17.91 -22.91
C GLU A 121 -17.88 -17.24 -22.19
N LYS A 122 -18.05 -17.52 -20.90
CA LYS A 122 -19.10 -16.92 -20.07
C LYS A 122 -18.71 -15.55 -19.53
N TYR A 123 -17.43 -15.33 -19.23
CA TYR A 123 -16.86 -14.11 -18.67
C TYR A 123 -15.59 -13.75 -19.47
N PRO A 124 -15.72 -13.08 -20.64
CA PRO A 124 -14.60 -12.84 -21.56
C PRO A 124 -13.48 -11.96 -20.99
N ASP A 125 -13.79 -11.14 -19.99
CA ASP A 125 -12.88 -10.34 -19.20
C ASP A 125 -11.80 -11.18 -18.48
N LEU A 126 -12.10 -12.44 -18.16
CA LEU A 126 -11.12 -13.36 -17.57
C LEU A 126 -10.01 -13.80 -18.54
N GLN A 127 -10.12 -13.53 -19.83
CA GLN A 127 -9.06 -13.85 -20.80
C GLN A 127 -7.73 -13.21 -20.43
N ASN A 128 -7.76 -11.98 -19.88
CA ASN A 128 -6.55 -11.27 -19.46
C ASN A 128 -5.76 -12.08 -18.41
N LEU A 129 -6.45 -12.72 -17.45
CA LEU A 129 -5.81 -13.56 -16.42
C LEU A 129 -5.14 -14.80 -17.01
N VAL A 130 -5.65 -15.34 -18.12
CA VAL A 130 -5.04 -16.49 -18.80
C VAL A 130 -3.85 -16.07 -19.65
N ASP A 131 -3.90 -14.87 -20.22
CA ASP A 131 -2.79 -14.27 -20.96
C ASP A 131 -1.67 -13.79 -20.02
N ARG A 132 -1.90 -13.78 -18.70
CA ARG A 132 -0.86 -13.41 -17.74
C ARG A 132 0.28 -14.42 -17.77
N PRO A 133 1.52 -13.94 -17.85
CA PRO A 133 2.70 -14.78 -17.76
C PRO A 133 2.75 -15.39 -16.37
N VAL A 134 2.76 -16.72 -16.30
CA VAL A 134 3.01 -17.45 -15.07
C VAL A 134 4.48 -17.86 -15.00
N PRO A 135 5.09 -17.88 -13.80
CA PRO A 135 6.45 -18.34 -13.66
C PRO A 135 6.62 -19.76 -14.22
N GLY A 136 7.61 -19.95 -15.09
CA GLY A 136 7.86 -21.20 -15.80
C GLY A 136 9.30 -21.68 -15.64
N LYS A 137 9.54 -22.98 -15.86
CA LYS A 137 10.90 -23.58 -15.81
C LYS A 137 11.91 -23.00 -16.81
N ARG A 138 11.47 -22.13 -17.73
CA ARG A 138 12.33 -21.43 -18.68
C ARG A 138 12.19 -19.95 -18.39
N GLN A 139 13.32 -19.31 -18.07
CA GLN A 139 13.47 -17.86 -18.06
C GLN A 139 13.33 -17.36 -19.50
N ILE A 140 12.09 -17.16 -19.92
CA ILE A 140 11.75 -16.45 -21.15
C ILE A 140 11.36 -15.06 -20.72
N GLU A 141 11.81 -14.08 -21.48
CA GLU A 141 11.41 -12.69 -21.29
C GLU A 141 9.88 -12.59 -21.27
N VAL A 142 9.35 -12.06 -20.17
CA VAL A 142 7.91 -11.94 -19.96
C VAL A 142 7.35 -10.82 -20.84
N ASP A 143 6.28 -11.14 -21.59
CA ASP A 143 5.42 -10.14 -22.23
C ASP A 143 4.59 -9.46 -21.16
N VAL A 144 4.89 -8.18 -20.93
CA VAL A 144 4.23 -7.36 -19.91
C VAL A 144 3.06 -6.55 -20.47
N ASP A 145 2.73 -6.69 -21.76
CA ASP A 145 1.67 -5.89 -22.38
C ASP A 145 0.28 -6.22 -21.83
N SER A 146 0.06 -7.43 -21.30
CA SER A 146 -1.15 -7.77 -20.55
C SER A 146 -1.26 -6.91 -19.28
N PHE A 147 -0.21 -6.88 -18.46
CA PHE A 147 -0.16 -6.04 -17.26
C PHE A 147 -0.32 -4.55 -17.58
N ARG A 148 0.29 -4.07 -18.67
CA ARG A 148 0.10 -2.67 -19.10
C ARG A 148 -1.34 -2.34 -19.42
N ARG A 149 -2.04 -3.21 -20.16
CA ARG A 149 -3.45 -3.02 -20.50
C ARG A 149 -4.34 -3.05 -19.26
N GLU A 150 -4.05 -3.94 -18.32
CA GLU A 150 -4.77 -4.03 -17.06
C GLU A 150 -4.59 -2.77 -16.22
N MET A 151 -3.36 -2.28 -16.07
CA MET A 151 -3.07 -1.03 -15.38
C MET A 151 -3.73 0.18 -16.06
N ASP A 152 -3.60 0.32 -17.38
CA ASP A 152 -4.22 1.42 -18.13
C ASP A 152 -5.75 1.40 -17.98
N TYR A 153 -6.36 0.21 -18.01
CA TYR A 153 -7.79 0.09 -17.77
C TYR A 153 -8.18 0.51 -16.36
N ALA A 154 -7.49 0.00 -15.34
CA ALA A 154 -7.78 0.29 -13.94
C ALA A 154 -7.57 1.76 -13.59
N LEU A 155 -6.49 2.38 -14.07
CA LEU A 155 -6.16 3.78 -13.85
C LEU A 155 -7.07 4.75 -14.62
N ARG A 156 -7.81 4.30 -15.64
CA ARG A 156 -8.78 5.14 -16.38
C ARG A 156 -10.22 4.97 -15.91
N HIS A 157 -10.51 3.87 -15.23
CA HIS A 157 -11.87 3.49 -14.84
C HIS A 157 -12.03 3.40 -13.32
N TYR A 158 -11.19 4.08 -12.54
CA TYR A 158 -11.42 4.24 -11.11
C TYR A 158 -12.64 5.14 -10.88
N GLY A 159 -13.56 4.64 -10.06
CA GLY A 159 -14.76 5.30 -9.62
C GLY A 159 -14.50 6.32 -8.50
N GLY A 160 -15.60 6.88 -7.98
CA GLY A 160 -15.55 7.79 -6.84
C GLY A 160 -15.31 7.06 -5.52
N TRP A 161 -15.69 7.70 -4.42
CA TRP A 161 -15.46 7.25 -3.05
C TRP A 161 -15.61 5.73 -2.83
N GLY A 162 -14.56 5.09 -2.32
CA GLY A 162 -14.51 3.66 -2.03
C GLY A 162 -14.24 2.71 -3.22
N ASP A 163 -13.79 3.21 -4.37
CA ASP A 163 -13.35 2.35 -5.48
C ASP A 163 -11.90 1.86 -5.27
N THR A 164 -11.73 0.55 -5.20
CA THR A 164 -10.47 -0.13 -4.91
C THR A 164 -9.89 -0.87 -6.12
N THR A 165 -10.44 -0.62 -7.32
CA THR A 165 -10.08 -1.32 -8.57
C THR A 165 -8.61 -1.15 -8.92
N ALA A 166 -8.09 0.08 -8.80
CA ALA A 166 -6.70 0.38 -9.09
C ALA A 166 -5.76 -0.31 -8.09
N ALA A 167 -6.05 -0.21 -6.79
CA ALA A 167 -5.28 -0.86 -5.72
C ALA A 167 -5.26 -2.39 -5.89
N HIS A 168 -6.41 -3.03 -6.10
CA HIS A 168 -6.49 -4.48 -6.35
C HIS A 168 -5.75 -4.91 -7.61
N THR A 169 -5.76 -4.09 -8.66
CA THR A 169 -5.02 -4.39 -9.89
C THR A 169 -3.52 -4.35 -9.63
N ILE A 170 -3.03 -3.34 -8.91
CA ILE A 170 -1.62 -3.25 -8.50
C ILE A 170 -1.22 -4.47 -7.67
N TRP A 171 -1.97 -4.83 -6.64
CA TRP A 171 -1.71 -6.02 -5.82
C TRP A 171 -1.60 -7.28 -6.67
N SER A 172 -2.55 -7.48 -7.59
CA SER A 172 -2.58 -8.66 -8.44
C SER A 172 -1.35 -8.78 -9.36
N ILE A 173 -0.85 -7.65 -9.86
CA ILE A 173 0.35 -7.60 -10.70
C ILE A 173 1.61 -7.74 -9.84
N ALA A 174 1.66 -7.07 -8.69
CA ALA A 174 2.77 -7.11 -7.74
C ALA A 174 2.98 -8.52 -7.17
N ASP A 175 1.89 -9.24 -6.85
CA ASP A 175 1.92 -10.65 -6.45
C ASP A 175 2.58 -11.51 -7.52
N THR A 176 2.23 -11.27 -8.79
CA THR A 176 2.87 -11.99 -9.92
C THR A 176 4.37 -11.68 -9.97
N GLY A 177 4.77 -10.42 -9.80
CA GLY A 177 6.18 -10.03 -9.68
C GLY A 177 6.89 -10.75 -8.52
N GLY A 178 6.21 -10.90 -7.39
CA GLY A 178 6.69 -11.62 -6.21
C GLY A 178 6.91 -13.10 -6.50
N GLU A 179 5.98 -13.76 -7.19
CA GLU A 179 6.12 -15.16 -7.59
C GLU A 179 7.34 -15.40 -8.51
N PHE A 180 7.64 -14.47 -9.42
CA PHE A 180 8.87 -14.53 -10.22
C PHE A 180 10.13 -14.33 -9.36
N ALA A 181 10.09 -13.40 -8.41
CA ALA A 181 11.21 -13.14 -7.49
C ALA A 181 11.49 -14.35 -6.59
N GLU A 182 10.46 -14.99 -6.02
CA GLU A 182 10.57 -16.21 -5.20
C GLU A 182 11.21 -17.39 -5.96
N GLN A 183 11.05 -17.42 -7.29
CA GLN A 183 11.66 -18.43 -8.15
C GLN A 183 13.07 -18.05 -8.64
N GLY A 184 13.58 -16.89 -8.22
CA GLY A 184 14.91 -16.38 -8.57
C GLY A 184 14.98 -15.70 -9.94
N ASP A 185 13.85 -15.42 -10.59
CA ASP A 185 13.80 -14.69 -11.87
C ASP A 185 13.59 -13.20 -11.63
N LEU A 186 14.63 -12.56 -11.09
CA LEU A 186 14.59 -11.16 -10.67
C LEU A 186 14.49 -10.19 -11.85
N HIS A 187 14.96 -10.57 -13.04
CA HIS A 187 14.80 -9.76 -14.25
C HIS A 187 13.34 -9.63 -14.64
N ASN A 188 12.59 -10.74 -14.66
CA ASN A 188 11.17 -10.68 -14.95
C ASN A 188 10.38 -10.04 -13.81
N ALA A 189 10.74 -10.28 -12.54
CA ALA A 189 10.13 -9.61 -11.40
C ALA A 189 10.28 -8.07 -11.49
N SER A 190 11.51 -7.57 -11.69
CA SER A 190 11.79 -6.14 -11.85
C SER A 190 11.01 -5.53 -13.02
N ARG A 191 10.92 -6.23 -14.16
CA ARG A 191 10.10 -5.78 -15.30
C ARG A 191 8.62 -5.65 -14.97
N ILE A 192 8.06 -6.60 -14.22
CA ILE A 192 6.65 -6.58 -13.81
C ILE A 192 6.39 -5.42 -12.85
N TYR A 193 7.21 -5.25 -11.82
CA TYR A 193 7.05 -4.11 -10.90
C TYR A 193 7.23 -2.76 -11.60
N ARG A 194 8.19 -2.65 -12.53
CA ARG A 194 8.40 -1.43 -13.33
C ARG A 194 7.20 -1.08 -14.19
N VAL A 195 6.39 -2.04 -14.63
CA VAL A 195 5.16 -1.76 -15.39
C VAL A 195 4.17 -0.97 -14.54
N ILE A 196 4.02 -1.33 -13.26
CA ILE A 196 3.15 -0.61 -12.33
C ILE A 196 3.59 0.86 -12.23
N VAL A 197 4.89 1.08 -12.01
CA VAL A 197 5.49 2.42 -11.94
C VAL A 197 5.33 3.18 -13.24
N GLU A 198 5.71 2.58 -14.37
CA GLU A 198 5.67 3.21 -15.69
C GLU A 198 4.25 3.61 -16.12
N GLU A 199 3.23 2.79 -15.85
CA GLU A 199 1.85 3.11 -16.21
C GLU A 199 1.25 4.16 -15.28
N PHE A 200 1.54 4.09 -13.97
CA PHE A 200 1.09 5.10 -13.02
C PHE A 200 1.67 6.48 -13.35
N LEU A 201 2.97 6.58 -13.62
CA LEU A 201 3.64 7.85 -13.93
C LEU A 201 3.16 8.54 -15.23
N LYS A 202 2.40 7.86 -16.08
CA LYS A 202 1.75 8.47 -17.26
C LYS A 202 0.48 9.24 -16.88
N THR A 203 -0.11 8.90 -15.74
CA THR A 203 -1.29 9.59 -15.22
C THR A 203 -0.92 10.92 -14.59
N HIS A 204 -1.81 11.89 -14.72
CA HIS A 204 -1.67 13.22 -14.12
C HIS A 204 -2.65 13.42 -12.95
N ASP A 205 -3.57 12.46 -12.76
CA ASP A 205 -4.56 12.50 -11.69
C ASP A 205 -4.28 11.38 -10.72
N TYR A 206 -4.16 11.73 -9.45
CA TYR A 206 -4.10 10.75 -8.38
C TYR A 206 -5.46 10.04 -8.26
N PRO A 207 -5.50 8.69 -8.25
CA PRO A 207 -6.75 7.96 -8.08
C PRO A 207 -7.48 8.32 -6.78
N ALA A 208 -8.79 8.07 -6.73
CA ALA A 208 -9.52 8.15 -5.47
C ALA A 208 -8.92 7.15 -4.48
N ASP A 209 -8.38 7.66 -3.37
CA ASP A 209 -7.63 6.89 -2.40
C ASP A 209 -7.97 7.34 -0.98
N ASP A 210 -9.24 7.14 -0.62
CA ASP A 210 -9.81 7.70 0.61
C ASP A 210 -9.17 7.13 1.88
N GLU A 211 -8.75 5.85 1.84
CA GLU A 211 -8.16 5.13 2.97
C GLU A 211 -6.67 4.78 2.77
N GLY A 212 -6.04 5.23 1.68
CA GLY A 212 -4.63 4.96 1.40
C GLY A 212 -4.35 3.61 0.73
N GLU A 213 -5.38 2.85 0.35
CA GLU A 213 -5.22 1.52 -0.27
C GLU A 213 -4.41 1.55 -1.57
N PHE A 214 -4.57 2.61 -2.38
CA PHE A 214 -3.80 2.77 -3.61
C PHE A 214 -2.33 3.09 -3.28
N ALA A 215 -2.09 4.04 -2.37
CA ALA A 215 -0.74 4.38 -1.92
C ALA A 215 -0.02 3.14 -1.34
N ASP A 216 -0.71 2.34 -0.53
CA ASP A 216 -0.18 1.12 0.07
C ASP A 216 0.19 0.07 -0.99
N ALA A 217 -0.70 -0.17 -1.96
CA ALA A 217 -0.45 -1.09 -3.05
C ALA A 217 0.74 -0.62 -3.91
N TYR A 218 0.81 0.67 -4.20
CA TYR A 218 1.90 1.25 -4.99
C TYR A 218 3.24 1.19 -4.26
N ASN A 219 3.27 1.55 -2.97
CA ASN A 219 4.46 1.44 -2.14
C ASN A 219 4.95 -0.02 -2.05
N ASN A 220 4.05 -0.99 -1.92
CA ASN A 220 4.43 -2.40 -1.95
C ASN A 220 5.13 -2.79 -3.26
N ALA A 221 4.63 -2.31 -4.41
CA ALA A 221 5.28 -2.55 -5.70
C ALA A 221 6.67 -1.89 -5.77
N LEU A 222 6.85 -0.70 -5.21
CA LEU A 222 8.16 -0.03 -5.11
C LEU A 222 9.13 -0.81 -4.21
N GLU A 223 8.65 -1.32 -3.07
CA GLU A 223 9.44 -2.16 -2.16
C GLU A 223 9.85 -3.47 -2.83
N GLY A 224 8.94 -4.15 -3.54
CA GLY A 224 9.23 -5.36 -4.31
C GLY A 224 10.25 -5.10 -5.42
N LEU A 225 10.12 -3.97 -6.13
CA LEU A 225 11.08 -3.53 -7.13
C LEU A 225 12.48 -3.28 -6.53
N ALA A 226 12.54 -2.55 -5.42
CA ALA A 226 13.79 -2.26 -4.73
C ALA A 226 14.40 -3.55 -4.12
N GLY A 227 13.57 -4.47 -3.63
CA GLY A 227 13.98 -5.77 -3.09
C GLY A 227 14.69 -6.66 -4.11
N CYS A 228 14.49 -6.46 -5.41
CA CYS A 228 15.28 -7.15 -6.44
C CYS A 228 16.78 -6.83 -6.32
N LEU A 229 17.14 -5.66 -5.78
CA LEU A 229 18.54 -5.24 -5.56
C LEU A 229 19.19 -5.86 -4.31
N ASP A 230 18.43 -6.60 -3.48
CA ASP A 230 19.02 -7.38 -2.39
C ASP A 230 19.86 -8.57 -2.91
N ASP A 231 19.59 -9.05 -4.14
CA ASP A 231 20.44 -10.04 -4.79
C ASP A 231 21.66 -9.39 -5.44
N THR A 232 22.84 -9.90 -5.07
CA THR A 232 24.11 -9.37 -5.56
C THR A 232 24.31 -9.50 -7.06
N ALA A 233 23.85 -10.60 -7.68
CA ALA A 233 24.06 -10.82 -9.10
C ALA A 233 23.18 -9.89 -9.93
N PHE A 234 21.94 -9.66 -9.49
CA PHE A 234 21.05 -8.68 -10.09
C PHE A 234 21.56 -7.24 -9.88
N ALA A 235 21.98 -6.89 -8.66
CA ALA A 235 22.48 -5.56 -8.35
C ALA A 235 23.81 -5.22 -9.06
N ASP A 236 24.63 -6.21 -9.42
CA ASP A 236 25.88 -6.02 -10.16
C ASP A 236 25.65 -5.72 -11.66
N ASP A 237 24.46 -6.03 -12.20
CA ASP A 237 24.06 -5.53 -13.50
C ASP A 237 23.72 -4.03 -13.40
N ALA A 238 24.64 -3.20 -13.88
CA ALA A 238 24.49 -1.75 -13.84
C ALA A 238 23.26 -1.25 -14.61
N ALA A 239 22.85 -1.92 -15.69
CA ALA A 239 21.69 -1.50 -16.46
C ALA A 239 20.40 -1.75 -15.67
N GLU A 240 20.26 -2.94 -15.08
CA GLU A 240 19.10 -3.29 -14.25
C GLU A 240 19.04 -2.42 -12.99
N ARG A 241 20.17 -2.26 -12.28
CA ARG A 241 20.25 -1.40 -11.10
C ARG A 241 19.83 0.03 -11.41
N GLN A 242 20.34 0.61 -12.50
CA GLN A 242 19.96 1.97 -12.91
C GLN A 242 18.50 2.07 -13.32
N MET A 243 17.92 1.04 -13.94
CA MET A 243 16.51 1.00 -14.28
C MET A 243 15.61 1.00 -13.04
N VAL A 244 16.00 0.26 -11.99
CA VAL A 244 15.31 0.26 -10.69
C VAL A 244 15.43 1.63 -10.01
N LEU A 245 16.66 2.13 -9.82
CA LEU A 245 16.89 3.42 -9.15
C LEU A 245 16.18 4.58 -9.87
N ARG A 246 16.12 4.55 -11.20
CA ARG A 246 15.39 5.56 -11.97
C ARG A 246 13.89 5.49 -11.75
N ALA A 247 13.30 4.30 -11.76
CA ALA A 247 11.87 4.11 -11.53
C ALA A 247 11.44 4.56 -10.12
N LEU A 248 12.25 4.21 -9.11
CA LEU A 248 12.09 4.72 -7.74
C LEU A 248 12.14 6.25 -7.73
N LEU A 249 13.22 6.85 -8.24
CA LEU A 249 13.37 8.30 -8.25
C LEU A 249 12.26 9.02 -9.04
N ASP A 250 11.79 8.45 -10.15
CA ASP A 250 10.69 9.04 -10.92
C ASP A 250 9.38 9.03 -10.15
N SER A 251 9.13 7.99 -9.33
CA SER A 251 8.00 7.93 -8.41
C SER A 251 8.06 9.02 -7.36
N TYR A 252 9.24 9.20 -6.74
CA TYR A 252 9.46 10.29 -5.80
C TYR A 252 9.30 11.68 -6.44
N ILE A 253 9.86 11.87 -7.64
CA ILE A 253 9.73 13.15 -8.36
C ILE A 253 8.26 13.46 -8.66
N TRP A 254 7.48 12.48 -9.14
CA TRP A 254 6.06 12.66 -9.42
C TRP A 254 5.30 13.05 -8.15
N ASP A 255 5.51 12.33 -7.04
CA ASP A 255 4.86 12.61 -5.75
C ASP A 255 5.16 14.04 -5.29
N MET A 256 6.43 14.44 -5.34
CA MET A 256 6.84 15.79 -4.97
C MET A 256 6.27 16.87 -5.90
N ASP A 257 6.18 16.61 -7.20
CA ASP A 257 5.65 17.56 -8.19
C ASP A 257 4.15 17.80 -7.98
N GLU A 258 3.39 16.74 -7.73
CA GLU A 258 1.93 16.76 -7.57
C GLU A 258 1.47 17.24 -6.18
N GLY A 259 2.41 17.46 -5.26
CA GLY A 259 2.16 18.15 -3.99
C GLY A 259 2.41 17.33 -2.74
N GLY A 260 2.97 16.11 -2.88
CA GLY A 260 3.29 15.24 -1.76
C GLY A 260 2.08 14.48 -1.25
N TYR A 261 1.54 13.61 -2.09
CA TYR A 261 0.47 12.70 -1.72
C TYR A 261 0.94 11.57 -0.79
N GLY A 262 2.26 11.40 -0.60
CA GLY A 262 2.84 10.41 0.32
C GLY A 262 2.97 9.02 -0.30
N ILE A 263 2.76 8.91 -1.61
CA ILE A 263 2.75 7.64 -2.34
C ILE A 263 4.14 7.07 -2.58
N ALA A 264 5.18 7.87 -2.33
CA ALA A 264 6.58 7.53 -2.54
C ALA A 264 7.43 8.02 -1.34
N GLU A 265 6.83 8.15 -0.16
CA GLU A 265 7.49 8.70 1.02
C GLU A 265 8.74 7.91 1.43
N GLY A 266 8.70 6.57 1.31
CA GLY A 266 9.83 5.69 1.64
C GLY A 266 10.89 5.55 0.53
N VAL A 267 10.70 6.19 -0.63
CA VAL A 267 11.64 6.07 -1.74
C VAL A 267 13.04 6.60 -1.43
N PRO A 268 13.24 7.76 -0.77
CA PRO A 268 14.57 8.24 -0.39
C PRO A 268 15.38 7.17 0.35
N GLU A 269 14.79 6.50 1.33
CA GLU A 269 15.45 5.44 2.10
C GLU A 269 15.81 4.24 1.22
N LEU A 270 14.89 3.82 0.32
CA LEU A 270 15.16 2.76 -0.65
C LEU A 270 16.30 3.14 -1.60
N LEU A 271 16.34 4.37 -2.10
CA LEU A 271 17.42 4.85 -2.96
C LEU A 271 18.76 4.82 -2.23
N LEU A 272 18.83 5.39 -1.03
CA LEU A 272 20.06 5.45 -0.23
C LEU A 272 20.58 4.07 0.16
N ARG A 273 19.70 3.09 0.33
CA ARG A 273 20.09 1.70 0.63
C ARG A 273 20.85 1.03 -0.50
N TYR A 274 20.49 1.30 -1.75
CA TYR A 274 20.99 0.54 -2.92
C TYR A 274 21.86 1.35 -3.90
N VAL A 275 21.88 2.68 -3.77
CA VAL A 275 22.71 3.53 -4.62
C VAL A 275 24.19 3.18 -4.46
N ARG A 276 24.92 3.13 -5.59
CA ARG A 276 26.38 2.98 -5.62
C ARG A 276 27.05 4.29 -6.05
N PRO A 277 28.34 4.51 -5.73
CA PRO A 277 29.04 5.75 -6.08
C PRO A 277 28.92 6.15 -7.55
N GLU A 278 28.91 5.18 -8.46
CA GLU A 278 28.74 5.43 -9.90
C GLU A 278 27.36 5.97 -10.30
N ASP A 279 26.32 5.72 -9.50
CA ASP A 279 24.93 6.11 -9.80
C ASP A 279 24.58 7.50 -9.28
N ILE A 280 25.31 7.99 -8.26
CA ILE A 280 25.04 9.25 -7.54
C ILE A 280 24.98 10.45 -8.50
N SER A 281 25.90 10.52 -9.47
CA SER A 281 25.97 11.66 -10.40
C SER A 281 24.73 11.81 -11.29
N ASP A 282 24.15 10.70 -11.76
CA ASP A 282 22.92 10.70 -12.57
C ASP A 282 21.71 11.07 -11.71
N LEU A 283 21.59 10.46 -10.52
CA LEU A 283 20.50 10.75 -9.58
C LEU A 283 20.50 12.20 -9.13
N ARG A 284 21.66 12.72 -8.70
CA ARG A 284 21.84 14.13 -8.29
C ARG A 284 21.35 15.07 -9.39
N ARG A 285 21.84 14.88 -10.62
CA ARG A 285 21.44 15.72 -11.76
C ARG A 285 19.92 15.72 -11.98
N ARG A 286 19.27 14.58 -11.86
CA ARG A 286 17.79 14.48 -12.03
C ARG A 286 17.05 15.21 -10.92
N VAL A 287 17.49 15.04 -9.67
CA VAL A 287 16.91 15.73 -8.51
C VAL A 287 17.09 17.25 -8.63
N GLU A 288 18.26 17.74 -9.05
CA GLU A 288 18.50 19.17 -9.29
C GLU A 288 17.57 19.77 -10.35
N ILE A 289 17.34 19.03 -11.45
CA ILE A 289 16.40 19.44 -12.50
C ILE A 289 14.97 19.53 -11.93
N ALA A 290 14.54 18.50 -11.18
CA ALA A 290 13.23 18.45 -10.55
C ALA A 290 13.04 19.58 -9.52
N GLN A 291 14.04 19.81 -8.67
CA GLN A 291 14.04 20.90 -7.68
C GLN A 291 13.92 22.26 -8.35
N LYS A 292 14.69 22.50 -9.42
CA LYS A 292 14.62 23.75 -10.18
C LYS A 292 13.24 23.97 -10.78
N ARG A 293 12.62 22.92 -11.36
CA ARG A 293 11.24 22.99 -11.86
C ARG A 293 10.27 23.30 -10.73
N LYS A 294 10.36 22.59 -9.59
CA LYS A 294 9.44 22.78 -8.45
C LYS A 294 9.56 24.18 -7.85
N SER A 295 10.75 24.78 -7.82
CA SER A 295 10.98 26.16 -7.35
C SER A 295 10.19 27.22 -8.13
N GLN A 296 9.73 26.89 -9.35
CA GLN A 296 8.95 27.77 -10.23
C GLN A 296 7.44 27.47 -10.18
N SER A 297 7.02 26.52 -9.34
CA SER A 297 5.62 26.11 -9.18
C SER A 297 4.85 27.01 -8.21
N SER A 298 3.53 26.87 -8.15
CA SER A 298 2.66 27.66 -7.27
C SER A 298 2.91 27.42 -5.78
N TYR A 299 3.41 26.24 -5.40
CA TYR A 299 3.66 25.83 -4.02
C TYR A 299 5.04 25.14 -3.92
N PRO A 300 6.14 25.92 -3.92
CA PRO A 300 7.48 25.37 -4.04
C PRO A 300 8.07 24.87 -2.72
N GLU A 301 7.66 25.45 -1.60
CA GLU A 301 8.34 25.36 -0.29
C GLU A 301 8.62 23.92 0.15
N TRP A 302 7.58 23.08 0.20
CA TRP A 302 7.70 21.71 0.67
C TRP A 302 8.50 20.83 -0.30
N GLY A 303 8.19 20.85 -1.59
CA GLY A 303 8.87 20.00 -2.57
C GLY A 303 10.35 20.39 -2.77
N VAL A 304 10.68 21.69 -2.75
CA VAL A 304 12.07 22.17 -2.83
C VAL A 304 12.88 21.70 -1.61
N ARG A 305 12.28 21.76 -0.41
CA ARG A 305 12.90 21.25 0.83
C ARG A 305 13.11 19.74 0.75
N ALA A 306 12.12 18.98 0.25
CA ALA A 306 12.21 17.53 0.11
C ALA A 306 13.37 17.13 -0.83
N TYR A 307 13.46 17.73 -2.01
CA TYR A 307 14.59 17.50 -2.92
C TYR A 307 15.94 17.93 -2.33
N ALA A 308 16.00 19.07 -1.62
CA ALA A 308 17.23 19.51 -0.97
C ALA A 308 17.72 18.52 0.10
N SER A 309 16.79 17.91 0.85
CA SER A 309 17.09 16.86 1.81
C SER A 309 17.73 15.64 1.12
N LEU A 310 17.13 15.17 0.02
CA LEU A 310 17.68 14.05 -0.76
C LEU A 310 19.07 14.41 -1.34
N LEU A 311 19.26 15.62 -1.88
CA LEU A 311 20.57 16.07 -2.37
C LEU A 311 21.62 16.11 -1.26
N MET A 312 21.24 16.55 -0.05
CA MET A 312 22.13 16.54 1.11
C MET A 312 22.56 15.13 1.52
N GLN A 313 21.65 14.15 1.45
CA GLN A 313 21.95 12.75 1.73
C GLN A 313 22.85 12.13 0.64
N LEU A 314 22.63 12.46 -0.63
CA LEU A 314 23.50 12.03 -1.73
C LEU A 314 24.93 12.60 -1.61
N ASP A 315 25.05 13.85 -1.16
CA ASP A 315 26.34 14.50 -0.88
C ASP A 315 27.12 13.79 0.25
N GLU A 316 26.42 13.20 1.23
CA GLU A 316 27.06 12.42 2.29
C GLU A 316 27.63 11.10 1.75
N LEU A 317 26.97 10.49 0.77
CA LEU A 317 27.38 9.21 0.19
C LEU A 317 28.59 9.32 -0.75
N ASP A 318 28.79 10.46 -1.42
CA ASP A 318 29.96 10.68 -2.27
C ASP A 318 31.04 11.57 -1.63
N GLU A 319 30.96 11.77 -0.31
CA GLU A 319 31.94 12.53 0.48
C GLU A 319 32.13 13.97 -0.03
N THR A 320 31.07 14.58 -0.58
CA THR A 320 31.08 15.99 -0.99
C THR A 320 31.44 16.87 0.20
N ASN A 321 32.24 17.92 -0.04
CA ASN A 321 32.68 18.82 1.00
C ASN A 321 31.45 19.42 1.74
N PRO A 322 31.31 19.24 3.07
CA PRO A 322 30.14 19.72 3.80
C PRO A 322 29.91 21.23 3.68
N GLU A 323 30.97 22.02 3.43
CA GLU A 323 30.83 23.47 3.20
C GLU A 323 30.10 23.79 1.88
N GLU A 324 30.27 22.97 0.84
CA GLU A 324 29.57 23.15 -0.43
C GLU A 324 28.07 22.89 -0.26
N THR A 325 27.71 21.82 0.47
CA THR A 325 26.32 21.52 0.84
C THR A 325 25.72 22.64 1.69
N LEU A 326 26.43 23.10 2.73
CA LEU A 326 25.97 24.20 3.60
C LEU A 326 25.81 25.51 2.82
N GLN A 327 26.73 25.83 1.92
CA GLN A 327 26.64 27.01 1.07
C GLN A 327 25.39 26.93 0.17
N ARG A 328 25.19 25.79 -0.51
CA ARG A 328 24.02 25.57 -1.38
C ARG A 328 22.71 25.71 -0.62
N LEU A 329 22.61 25.15 0.59
CA LEU A 329 21.41 25.25 1.43
C LEU A 329 21.15 26.69 1.91
N ARG A 330 22.21 27.44 2.26
CA ARG A 330 22.10 28.86 2.65
C ARG A 330 21.65 29.75 1.48
N GLU A 331 22.18 29.51 0.27
CA GLU A 331 21.78 30.23 -0.94
C GLU A 331 20.30 29.99 -1.30
N GLN A 332 19.75 28.85 -0.92
CA GLN A 332 18.34 28.49 -1.10
C GLN A 332 17.46 28.88 0.11
N GLU A 333 18.03 29.55 1.12
CA GLU A 333 17.34 29.94 2.36
C GLU A 333 16.69 28.75 3.12
N LEU A 334 17.23 27.53 2.94
CA LEU A 334 16.73 26.31 3.58
C LEU A 334 17.34 26.10 4.98
N PHE A 335 17.12 27.08 5.85
CA PHE A 335 17.78 27.16 7.16
C PHE A 335 17.49 25.99 8.10
N GLY A 336 16.32 25.35 8.00
CA GLY A 336 16.03 24.11 8.74
C GLY A 336 16.99 22.97 8.39
N LEU A 337 17.29 22.80 7.09
CA LEU A 337 18.27 21.79 6.64
C LEU A 337 19.71 22.21 6.96
N VAL A 338 20.02 23.51 6.93
CA VAL A 338 21.33 24.02 7.40
C VAL A 338 21.53 23.66 8.88
N PHE A 339 20.51 23.84 9.70
CA PHE A 339 20.53 23.47 11.12
C PHE A 339 20.76 21.96 11.29
N ASP A 340 20.00 21.11 10.60
CA ASP A 340 20.15 19.66 10.66
C ASP A 340 21.55 19.20 10.25
N LYS A 341 22.11 19.79 9.18
CA LYS A 341 23.47 19.50 8.70
C LYS A 341 24.55 19.96 9.68
N LEU A 342 24.39 21.13 10.31
CA LEU A 342 25.36 21.61 11.31
C LEU A 342 25.35 20.73 12.56
N LEU A 343 24.18 20.23 12.98
CA LEU A 343 24.07 19.26 14.06
C LEU A 343 24.78 17.94 13.73
N SER A 344 24.59 17.40 12.52
CA SER A 344 25.25 16.15 12.11
C SER A 344 26.78 16.29 12.03
N LEU A 345 27.29 17.51 11.78
CA LEU A 345 28.72 17.85 11.82
C LEU A 345 29.24 18.20 13.22
N HIS A 346 28.42 18.10 14.27
CA HIS A 346 28.73 18.51 15.64
C HIS A 346 29.12 20.01 15.79
N ARG A 347 28.65 20.88 14.89
CA ARG A 347 28.88 22.35 14.91
C ARG A 347 27.74 23.06 15.64
N ILE A 348 27.62 22.75 16.93
CA ILE A 348 26.47 23.13 17.76
C ILE A 348 26.26 24.64 17.85
N ASP A 349 27.32 25.42 18.07
CA ASP A 349 27.22 26.88 18.22
C ASP A 349 26.67 27.56 16.95
N GLU A 350 27.11 27.08 15.78
CA GLU A 350 26.61 27.57 14.50
C GLU A 350 25.16 27.13 14.25
N ALA A 351 24.81 25.91 14.64
CA ALA A 351 23.43 25.42 14.55
C ALA A 351 22.49 26.30 15.39
N ILE A 352 22.87 26.62 16.64
CA ILE A 352 22.10 27.52 17.52
C ILE A 352 21.95 28.91 16.89
N SER A 353 23.02 29.44 16.31
CA SER A 353 22.99 30.74 15.63
C SER A 353 21.99 30.76 14.46
N ILE A 354 21.84 29.66 13.72
CA ILE A 354 20.85 29.55 12.65
C ILE A 354 19.42 29.59 13.20
N VAL A 355 19.16 28.86 14.29
CA VAL A 355 17.84 28.87 14.96
C VAL A 355 17.46 30.28 15.43
N GLU A 356 18.40 30.99 16.07
CA GLU A 356 18.14 32.32 16.62
C GLU A 356 17.92 33.39 15.53
N GLN A 357 18.63 33.29 14.41
CA GLN A 357 18.63 34.33 13.36
C GLN A 357 17.61 34.11 12.25
N HIS A 358 17.27 32.86 11.93
CA HIS A 358 16.52 32.54 10.71
C HIS A 358 15.26 31.69 10.94
N LEU A 359 15.22 30.86 11.98
CA LEU A 359 14.03 30.05 12.28
C LEU A 359 13.07 30.81 13.17
N HIS A 360 11.98 31.31 12.60
CA HIS A 360 10.99 32.12 13.32
C HIS A 360 9.64 31.44 13.48
N ALA A 361 9.33 30.42 12.66
CA ALA A 361 8.07 29.72 12.76
C ALA A 361 8.06 28.79 13.98
N LEU A 362 6.94 28.74 14.69
CA LEU A 362 6.79 27.95 15.93
C LEU A 362 7.14 26.47 15.71
N HIS A 363 6.69 25.89 14.59
CA HIS A 363 6.93 24.49 14.27
C HIS A 363 8.42 24.18 14.03
N GLU A 364 9.17 25.08 13.37
CA GLU A 364 10.61 24.91 13.14
C GLU A 364 11.40 25.04 14.44
N ARG A 365 10.97 25.95 15.33
CA ARG A 365 11.61 26.12 16.64
C ARG A 365 11.34 24.94 17.58
N LEU A 366 10.13 24.38 17.55
CA LEU A 366 9.80 23.16 18.27
C LEU A 366 10.71 22.00 17.85
N ASP A 367 10.81 21.75 16.55
CA ASP A 367 11.68 20.71 15.99
C ASP A 367 13.16 20.93 16.38
N ALA A 368 13.64 22.18 16.29
CA ALA A 368 15.00 22.52 16.70
C ALA A 368 15.28 22.31 18.19
N VAL A 369 14.31 22.64 19.07
CA VAL A 369 14.40 22.42 20.53
C VAL A 369 14.50 20.94 20.85
N GLU A 370 13.66 20.09 20.24
CA GLU A 370 13.67 18.63 20.45
C GLU A 370 14.99 18.00 19.99
N LYS A 371 15.50 18.41 18.83
CA LYS A 371 16.78 17.94 18.29
C LYS A 371 17.97 18.38 19.15
N LEU A 372 17.98 19.62 19.65
CA LEU A 372 19.02 20.12 20.56
C LEU A 372 18.99 19.41 21.92
N ALA A 373 17.80 19.15 22.46
CA ALA A 373 17.64 18.40 23.71
C ALA A 373 18.20 16.97 23.56
N SER A 374 17.87 16.31 22.44
CA SER A 374 18.38 14.97 22.11
C SER A 374 19.90 14.95 21.88
N ALA A 375 20.48 16.06 21.40
CA ALA A 375 21.93 16.27 21.27
C ALA A 375 22.62 16.63 22.60
N GLY A 376 21.91 16.60 23.73
CA GLY A 376 22.44 16.88 25.07
C GLY A 376 22.58 18.37 25.40
N GLN A 377 21.99 19.27 24.61
CA GLN A 377 22.03 20.73 24.80
C GLN A 377 20.78 21.25 25.54
N THR A 378 20.42 20.60 26.66
CA THR A 378 19.15 20.85 27.37
C THR A 378 19.00 22.29 27.85
N GLU A 379 20.04 22.92 28.40
CA GLU A 379 19.97 24.32 28.87
C GLU A 379 19.67 25.30 27.72
N THR A 380 20.32 25.11 26.57
CA THR A 380 20.08 25.92 25.37
C THR A 380 18.68 25.67 24.80
N ALA A 381 18.23 24.41 24.79
CA ALA A 381 16.89 24.04 24.35
C ALA A 381 15.80 24.70 25.22
N ILE A 382 15.96 24.71 26.55
CA ILE A 382 15.08 25.44 27.47
C ILE A 382 15.06 26.93 27.16
N ARG A 383 16.25 27.54 26.98
CA ARG A 383 16.35 28.98 26.67
C ARG A 383 15.64 29.34 25.37
N LEU A 384 15.78 28.52 24.33
CA LEU A 384 15.11 28.72 23.04
C LEU A 384 13.59 28.52 23.12
N ALA A 385 13.14 27.56 23.93
CA ALA A 385 11.72 27.33 24.21
C ALA A 385 11.09 28.52 24.96
N GLU A 386 11.75 29.03 26.00
CA GLU A 386 11.30 30.20 26.77
C GLU A 386 11.24 31.47 25.91
N ALA A 387 12.23 31.68 25.04
CA ALA A 387 12.26 32.80 24.12
C ALA A 387 11.12 32.76 23.08
N SER A 388 10.60 31.57 22.76
CA SER A 388 9.53 31.36 21.79
C SER A 388 8.14 31.48 22.42
N ASN A 389 7.97 31.06 23.68
CA ASN A 389 6.73 31.21 24.46
C ASN A 389 6.33 32.67 24.74
N GLY A 390 7.27 33.61 24.66
CA GLY A 390 6.99 35.05 24.80
C GLY A 390 6.24 35.66 23.60
N GLN A 391 6.19 34.98 22.45
CA GLN A 391 5.58 35.49 21.21
C GLN A 391 4.20 34.90 20.92
N GLU A 392 3.89 33.67 21.33
CA GLU A 392 2.55 33.06 21.33
C GLU A 392 2.49 32.06 22.50
N ALA A 393 1.52 32.22 23.41
CA ALA A 393 1.44 31.44 24.64
C ALA A 393 0.93 30.00 24.36
N ASP A 394 1.83 29.03 24.26
CA ASP A 394 1.48 27.59 24.23
C ASP A 394 2.43 26.77 25.13
N THR A 395 1.87 26.03 26.09
CA THR A 395 2.60 25.29 27.14
C THR A 395 3.34 24.05 26.64
N ARG A 396 3.14 23.67 25.36
CA ARG A 396 3.73 22.46 24.75
C ARG A 396 5.27 22.48 24.65
N LEU A 397 5.86 23.66 24.45
CA LEU A 397 7.33 23.83 24.35
C LEU A 397 8.07 23.48 25.65
N THR A 398 7.48 23.83 26.79
CA THR A 398 8.03 23.53 28.12
C THR A 398 7.82 22.07 28.52
N ASP A 399 6.72 21.45 28.09
CA ASP A 399 6.40 20.06 28.43
C ASP A 399 7.29 19.06 27.67
N CYS A 400 7.67 19.33 26.41
CA CYS A 400 8.60 18.48 25.64
C CYS A 400 9.99 18.38 26.28
N VAL A 401 10.52 19.47 26.85
CA VAL A 401 11.86 19.47 27.46
C VAL A 401 11.86 18.86 28.87
N MET A 402 10.71 18.84 29.54
CA MET A 402 10.56 18.31 30.91
C MET A 402 10.22 16.82 30.98
N THR A 403 9.88 16.20 29.84
CA THR A 403 9.46 14.78 29.74
C THR A 403 10.46 13.86 29.01
N GLY A 404 11.52 14.42 28.41
CA GLY A 404 12.59 13.70 27.72
C GLY A 404 13.73 13.22 28.60
#